data_AF-A0A497L2W7-F1
#
_entry.id   AF-A0A497L2W7-F1
#
_cell.length_a   1.000
_cell.length_b   1.000
_cell.length_c   1.000
_cell.angle_alpha   90.00
_cell.angle_beta   90.00
_cell.angle_gamma   90.00
#
_symmetry.space_group_name_H-M   'P 1'
#
loop_
_entity.id
_entity.type
_entity.pdbx_description
1 polymer ?
#
loop_
_entity_poly.entity_id
_entity_poly.type
_entity_poly.pdbx_seq_one_letter_code
_entity_poly.pdbx_strand_id
1 'polypeptide(L)'
;MVHKKVLDAPTIRAGGKAIGQAIKIPDGVKTILLTCKLTYHGSATDGAEVKIYTNPTGKSWDTDPYASFLMPFTAGATKQKTVLVDVEGLEFIRADIENLDSSYPITNAKIIVVSEKDVFSQ
;
A
#
# COMPACT_ATOMS: atom_id res chain seq x y z
N MET A 1 -5.31 -4.95 18.54
CA MET A 1 -4.88 -4.41 17.22
C MET A 1 -3.92 -5.40 16.60
N VAL A 2 -4.15 -5.78 15.36
CA VAL A 2 -3.26 -6.71 14.64
C VAL A 2 -2.54 -5.98 13.54
N HIS A 3 -1.24 -6.21 13.42
CA HIS A 3 -0.35 -5.57 12.45
C HIS A 3 0.06 -6.59 11.40
N LYS A 4 -0.17 -6.30 10.13
CA LYS A 4 0.25 -7.16 9.02
C LYS A 4 1.05 -6.37 8.03
N LYS A 5 2.27 -6.84 7.82
CA LYS A 5 3.11 -6.38 6.71
C LYS A 5 2.59 -7.05 5.44
N VAL A 6 2.10 -6.24 4.50
CA VAL A 6 1.42 -6.72 3.29
C VAL A 6 2.27 -6.45 2.06
N LEU A 7 3.28 -5.59 2.20
CA LEU A 7 4.31 -5.35 1.20
C LEU A 7 5.64 -5.12 1.92
N ASP A 8 6.70 -5.77 1.43
CA ASP A 8 8.08 -5.54 1.83
C ASP A 8 8.97 -5.69 0.59
N ALA A 9 9.11 -4.60 -0.15
CA ALA A 9 9.88 -4.56 -1.38
C ALA A 9 11.23 -3.88 -1.11
N PRO A 10 12.37 -4.58 -1.28
CA PRO A 10 13.68 -3.98 -1.07
C PRO A 10 13.95 -2.84 -2.07
N THR A 11 13.44 -2.98 -3.30
CA THR A 11 13.51 -1.98 -4.36
C THR A 11 12.24 -1.98 -5.20
N ILE A 12 11.86 -0.80 -5.68
CA ILE A 12 10.88 -0.60 -6.75
C ILE A 12 11.63 0.15 -7.84
N ARG A 13 11.76 -0.46 -9.02
CA ARG A 13 12.45 0.16 -10.16
C ARG A 13 11.84 1.50 -10.53
N ALA A 14 12.57 2.31 -11.27
CA ALA A 14 12.07 3.54 -11.87
C ALA A 14 10.84 3.24 -12.76
N GLY A 15 9.78 4.04 -12.63
CA GLY A 15 8.47 3.84 -13.28
C GLY A 15 7.79 2.52 -12.91
N GLY A 16 8.30 1.83 -11.88
CA GLY A 16 7.90 0.49 -11.51
C GLY A 16 6.76 0.47 -10.50
N LYS A 17 6.22 -0.74 -10.30
CA LYS A 17 5.19 -1.01 -9.31
C LYS A 17 5.59 -2.19 -8.44
N ALA A 18 5.38 -2.09 -7.14
CA ALA A 18 5.41 -3.23 -6.22
C ALA A 18 3.98 -3.58 -5.83
N ILE A 19 3.63 -4.85 -6.01
CA ILE A 19 2.28 -5.36 -5.77
C ILE A 19 2.23 -5.96 -4.36
N GLY A 20 1.24 -5.55 -3.57
CA GLY A 20 1.05 -6.06 -2.21
C GLY A 20 0.43 -7.45 -2.19
N GLN A 21 0.45 -8.07 -1.00
CA GLN A 21 -0.32 -9.27 -0.73
C GLN A 21 -1.81 -8.93 -0.58
N ALA A 22 -2.65 -9.84 -1.05
CA ALA A 22 -4.08 -9.81 -0.79
C ALA A 22 -4.36 -10.03 0.69
N ILE A 23 -5.35 -9.32 1.22
CA ILE A 23 -5.81 -9.46 2.60
C ILE A 23 -7.32 -9.64 2.56
N LYS A 24 -7.82 -10.68 3.21
CA LYS A 24 -9.25 -10.83 3.48
C LYS A 24 -9.63 -9.86 4.60
N ILE A 25 -10.73 -9.12 4.45
CA ILE A 25 -11.25 -8.23 5.48
C ILE A 25 -12.16 -9.06 6.42
N PRO A 26 -12.09 -8.88 7.75
CA PRO A 26 -12.92 -9.63 8.67
C PRO A 26 -14.30 -9.03 8.83
N ASP A 27 -15.23 -9.90 9.20
CA ASP A 27 -16.60 -9.50 9.46
C ASP A 27 -16.71 -8.39 10.52
N GLY A 28 -17.41 -7.33 10.13
CA GLY A 28 -17.67 -6.16 10.96
C GLY A 28 -16.49 -5.20 11.13
N VAL A 29 -15.38 -5.37 10.38
CA VAL A 29 -14.37 -4.31 10.24
C VAL A 29 -14.87 -3.29 9.21
N LYS A 30 -15.01 -2.05 9.64
CA LYS A 30 -15.42 -0.92 8.78
C LYS A 30 -14.25 -0.08 8.32
N THR A 31 -13.16 -0.06 9.08
CA THR A 31 -12.02 0.81 8.78
C THR A 31 -10.73 0.12 9.15
N ILE A 32 -9.71 0.33 8.33
CA ILE A 32 -8.34 -0.07 8.60
C ILE A 32 -7.40 1.14 8.56
N LEU A 33 -6.27 1.01 9.24
CA LEU A 33 -5.15 1.92 9.12
C LEU A 33 -4.13 1.32 8.16
N LEU A 34 -3.78 2.06 7.11
CA LEU A 34 -2.74 1.67 6.16
C LEU A 34 -1.55 2.63 6.30
N THR A 35 -0.40 2.08 6.67
CA THR A 35 0.85 2.82 6.78
C THR A 35 1.80 2.40 5.67
N CYS A 36 2.23 3.36 4.86
CA CYS A 36 3.29 3.17 3.86
C CYS A 36 4.57 3.88 4.33
N LYS A 37 5.71 3.20 4.20
CA LYS A 37 7.06 3.76 4.43
C LYS A 37 7.94 3.40 3.24
N LEU A 38 8.73 4.34 2.74
CA LEU A 38 9.66 4.14 1.63
C LEU A 38 10.81 5.14 1.67
N THR A 39 11.86 4.90 0.90
CA THR A 39 13.03 5.79 0.77
C THR A 39 13.27 6.16 -0.69
N TYR A 40 13.23 7.46 -0.98
CA TYR A 40 13.50 7.99 -2.31
C TYR A 40 15.00 8.06 -2.59
N HIS A 41 15.37 7.90 -3.87
CA HIS A 41 16.73 8.18 -4.32
C HIS A 41 17.08 9.67 -4.11
N GLY A 42 18.38 9.96 -3.89
CA GLY A 42 18.88 11.33 -3.64
C GLY A 42 18.65 12.32 -4.79
N SER A 43 18.51 11.80 -6.01
CA SER A 43 18.26 12.57 -7.23
C SER A 43 16.86 12.36 -7.80
N ALA A 44 15.96 11.71 -7.05
CA ALA A 44 14.58 11.54 -7.50
C ALA A 44 13.94 12.91 -7.80
N THR A 45 13.11 12.97 -8.84
CA THR A 45 12.34 14.14 -9.25
C THR A 45 10.85 13.99 -8.97
N ASP A 46 10.37 12.75 -8.80
CA ASP A 46 8.96 12.45 -8.55
C ASP A 46 8.75 11.50 -7.37
N GLY A 47 7.52 11.53 -6.84
CA GLY A 47 7.10 10.79 -5.67
C GLY A 47 6.63 9.37 -5.95
N ALA A 48 5.76 8.89 -5.07
CA ALA A 48 5.13 7.59 -5.20
C ALA A 48 3.64 7.71 -4.88
N GLU A 49 2.85 6.84 -5.50
CA GLU A 49 1.43 6.69 -5.20
C GLU A 49 1.17 5.32 -4.59
N VAL A 50 0.40 5.28 -3.51
CA VAL A 50 -0.15 4.04 -2.97
C VAL A 50 -1.54 3.86 -3.54
N LYS A 51 -1.77 2.72 -4.21
CA LYS A 51 -3.04 2.37 -4.85
C LYS A 51 -3.65 1.17 -4.15
N ILE A 52 -4.89 1.30 -3.70
CA ILE A 52 -5.64 0.28 -2.98
C ILE A 52 -6.69 -0.29 -3.93
N TYR A 53 -6.68 -1.60 -4.08
CA TYR A 53 -7.61 -2.35 -4.92
C TYR A 53 -8.47 -3.25 -4.05
N THR A 54 -9.70 -3.49 -4.47
CA THR A 54 -10.61 -4.44 -3.84
C THR A 54 -10.95 -5.58 -4.80
N ASN A 55 -11.41 -6.70 -4.23
CA ASN A 55 -12.01 -7.78 -5.00
C ASN A 55 -12.91 -8.65 -4.12
N PRO A 56 -14.06 -9.15 -4.61
CA PRO A 56 -14.89 -10.11 -3.86
C PRO A 56 -14.25 -11.49 -3.62
N THR A 57 -13.28 -11.91 -4.43
CA THR A 57 -12.76 -13.30 -4.46
C THR A 57 -11.26 -13.43 -4.16
N GLY A 58 -10.54 -12.31 -4.08
CA GLY A 58 -9.08 -12.24 -4.03
C GLY A 58 -8.33 -12.64 -5.31
N LYS A 59 -9.01 -12.98 -6.41
CA LYS A 59 -8.38 -13.52 -7.64
C LYS A 59 -8.31 -12.53 -8.81
N SER A 60 -9.33 -11.68 -8.99
CA SER A 60 -9.46 -10.80 -10.17
C SER A 60 -9.69 -9.35 -9.77
N TRP A 61 -8.62 -8.64 -9.42
CA TRP A 61 -8.66 -7.27 -8.91
C TRP A 61 -9.30 -6.27 -9.86
N ASP A 62 -9.95 -5.26 -9.29
CA ASP A 62 -10.45 -4.12 -10.05
C ASP A 62 -9.32 -3.46 -10.86
N THR A 63 -9.67 -2.92 -12.02
CA THR A 63 -8.73 -2.20 -12.90
C THR A 63 -8.36 -0.84 -12.32
N ASP A 64 -9.36 -0.17 -11.74
CA ASP A 64 -9.22 1.13 -11.10
C ASP A 64 -9.05 0.96 -9.58
N PRO A 65 -8.19 1.76 -8.95
CA PRO A 65 -8.04 1.71 -7.51
C PRO A 65 -9.31 2.20 -6.81
N TYR A 66 -9.75 1.46 -5.80
CA TYR A 66 -10.82 1.89 -4.89
C TYR A 66 -10.45 3.21 -4.19
N ALA A 67 -9.19 3.32 -3.77
CA ALA A 67 -8.65 4.51 -3.15
C ALA A 67 -7.15 4.64 -3.48
N SER A 68 -6.64 5.86 -3.50
CA SER A 68 -5.21 6.10 -3.61
C SER A 68 -4.77 7.32 -2.80
N PHE A 69 -3.48 7.39 -2.53
CA PHE A 69 -2.88 8.60 -1.97
C PHE A 69 -1.43 8.76 -2.40
N LEU A 70 -1.05 10.02 -2.61
CA LEU A 70 0.35 10.39 -2.83
C LEU A 70 1.13 10.34 -1.52
N MET A 71 2.33 9.78 -1.60
CA MET A 71 3.32 9.83 -0.54
C MET A 71 3.98 11.23 -0.51
N PRO A 72 4.27 11.78 0.68
CA PRO A 72 5.04 13.02 0.77
C PRO A 72 6.39 12.83 0.09
N PHE A 73 6.81 13.78 -0.73
CA PHE A 73 8.02 13.66 -1.53
C PHE A 73 9.11 14.61 -1.06
N THR A 74 10.32 14.08 -0.89
CA THR A 74 11.57 14.84 -0.77
C THR A 74 12.69 13.91 -1.22
N ALA A 75 13.47 14.31 -2.22
CA ALA A 75 14.57 13.51 -2.74
C ALA A 75 15.54 13.11 -1.62
N GLY A 76 16.02 11.86 -1.65
CA GLY A 76 16.93 11.29 -0.66
C GLY A 76 16.33 11.00 0.71
N ALA A 77 15.06 11.35 0.95
CA ALA A 77 14.43 11.18 2.25
C ALA A 77 13.66 9.86 2.36
N THR A 78 13.68 9.28 3.56
CA THR A 78 12.68 8.29 3.97
C THR A 78 11.39 9.01 4.38
N LYS A 79 10.26 8.56 3.85
CA LYS A 79 8.95 9.14 4.11
C LYS A 79 7.99 8.05 4.59
N GLN A 80 7.08 8.45 5.46
CA GLN A 80 6.05 7.58 6.01
C GLN A 80 4.73 8.35 6.06
N LYS A 81 3.63 7.68 5.72
CA LYS A 81 2.28 8.22 5.80
C LYS A 81 1.30 7.13 6.20
N THR A 82 0.38 7.48 7.08
CA THR A 82 -0.71 6.62 7.52
C THR A 82 -2.03 7.25 7.09
N VAL A 83 -2.94 6.44 6.56
CA VAL A 83 -4.30 6.85 6.18
C VAL A 83 -5.32 5.88 6.76
N LEU A 84 -6.54 6.38 6.97
CA LEU A 84 -7.71 5.56 7.21
C LEU A 84 -8.28 5.13 5.85
N VAL A 85 -8.68 3.87 5.75
CA VAL A 85 -9.34 3.31 4.56
C VAL A 85 -10.66 2.70 5.02
N ASP A 86 -11.76 3.19 4.47
CA ASP A 86 -13.07 2.57 4.65
C ASP A 86 -13.08 1.23 3.90
N VAL A 87 -13.52 0.18 4.58
CA VAL A 87 -13.56 -1.19 4.07
C VAL A 87 -14.90 -1.86 4.36
N GLU A 88 -15.90 -1.10 4.80
CA GLU A 88 -17.22 -1.65 5.09
C GLU A 88 -17.83 -2.29 3.82
N GLY A 89 -18.16 -3.58 3.91
CA GLY A 89 -18.74 -4.34 2.81
C GLY A 89 -17.75 -4.84 1.75
N LEU A 90 -16.44 -4.63 1.94
CA LEU A 90 -15.41 -5.18 1.06
C LEU A 90 -14.90 -6.54 1.59
N GLU A 91 -14.56 -7.46 0.69
CA GLU A 91 -14.11 -8.82 1.04
C GLU A 91 -12.59 -8.97 1.05
N PHE A 92 -11.90 -8.47 0.02
CA PHE A 92 -10.45 -8.49 -0.07
C PHE A 92 -9.91 -7.13 -0.48
N ILE A 93 -8.76 -6.78 0.07
CA ILE A 93 -7.98 -5.62 -0.36
C ILE A 93 -6.54 -5.99 -0.69
N ARG A 94 -5.93 -5.16 -1.54
CA ARG A 94 -4.50 -5.19 -1.83
C ARG A 94 -4.03 -3.75 -1.97
N ALA A 95 -2.85 -3.46 -1.45
CA ALA A 95 -2.23 -2.16 -1.61
C ALA A 95 -0.90 -2.28 -2.35
N ASP A 96 -0.78 -1.50 -3.41
CA ASP A 96 0.38 -1.47 -4.29
C ASP A 96 1.08 -0.11 -4.15
N ILE A 97 2.40 -0.09 -4.40
CA ILE A 97 3.17 1.16 -4.49
C ILE A 97 3.60 1.33 -5.94
N GLU A 98 3.26 2.46 -6.54
CA GLU A 98 3.76 2.89 -7.84
C GLU A 98 4.82 3.98 -7.66
N ASN A 99 5.98 3.76 -8.26
CA ASN A 99 7.04 4.74 -8.35
C ASN A 99 6.78 5.63 -9.57
N LEU A 100 6.48 6.90 -9.32
CA LEU A 100 6.19 7.87 -10.38
C LEU A 100 7.47 8.44 -11.01
N ASP A 101 8.62 8.23 -10.37
CA ASP A 101 9.92 8.61 -10.92
C ASP A 101 10.37 7.60 -11.97
N SER A 102 10.49 8.05 -13.23
CA SER A 102 10.88 7.22 -14.37
C SER A 102 12.39 6.98 -14.49
N SER A 103 13.21 7.66 -13.68
CA SER A 103 14.68 7.61 -13.74
C SER A 103 15.32 6.91 -12.55
N TYR A 104 14.73 7.01 -11.36
CA TYR A 104 15.35 6.54 -10.12
C TYR A 104 14.47 5.56 -9.33
N PRO A 105 15.09 4.54 -8.68
CA PRO A 105 14.35 3.58 -7.89
C PRO A 105 13.95 4.11 -6.51
N ILE A 106 12.92 3.50 -5.94
CA ILE A 106 12.56 3.60 -4.52
C ILE A 106 13.14 2.39 -3.78
N THR A 107 13.59 2.56 -2.55
CA THR A 107 14.09 1.46 -1.70
C THR A 107 13.34 1.36 -0.37
N ASN A 108 13.47 0.20 0.29
CA ASN A 108 12.90 -0.05 1.62
C ASN A 108 11.39 0.24 1.71
N ALA A 109 10.65 -0.13 0.65
CA ALA A 109 9.24 0.17 0.53
C ALA A 109 8.41 -0.88 1.28
N LYS A 110 7.53 -0.42 2.17
CA LYS A 110 6.75 -1.27 3.07
C LYS A 110 5.32 -0.75 3.20
N ILE A 111 4.36 -1.66 3.21
CA ILE A 111 2.99 -1.36 3.62
C ILE A 111 2.64 -2.24 4.80
N ILE A 112 2.11 -1.61 5.85
CA ILE A 112 1.58 -2.27 7.04
C ILE A 112 0.11 -1.88 7.15
N VAL A 113 -0.76 -2.88 7.29
CA VAL A 113 -2.18 -2.71 7.59
C VAL A 113 -2.42 -3.05 9.05
N VAL A 114 -3.20 -2.21 9.74
CA VAL A 114 -3.60 -2.40 11.13
C VAL A 114 -5.13 -2.37 11.22
N SER A 115 -5.70 -3.33 11.95
CA SER A 115 -7.13 -3.36 12.27
C SER A 115 -7.37 -3.73 13.75
N GLU A 116 -8.56 -3.38 14.25
CA GLU A 116 -8.97 -3.64 15.63
C GLU A 116 -9.23 -5.14 15.89
N LYS A 117 -9.78 -5.86 14.90
CA LYS A 117 -10.00 -7.32 14.96
C LYS A 117 -8.89 -8.07 14.24
N ASP A 118 -8.73 -9.35 14.57
CA ASP A 118 -7.75 -10.18 13.88
C ASP A 118 -8.17 -10.39 12.43
N VAL A 119 -7.31 -9.96 11.52
CA VAL A 119 -7.58 -10.01 10.07
C VAL A 119 -7.20 -11.35 9.46
N PHE A 120 -6.69 -12.28 10.28
CA PHE A 120 -5.91 -13.41 9.81
C PHE A 120 -6.35 -14.77 10.34
N SER A 121 -7.50 -14.86 11.03
CA SER A 121 -8.05 -16.13 11.49
C SER A 121 -9.18 -16.62 10.58
N GLN A 122 -8.84 -17.07 9.37
CA GLN A 122 -9.56 -18.12 8.64
C GLN A 122 -8.54 -18.95 7.85
#